data_AF-R6C490-F1
#
_entry.id   AF-R6C490-F1
#
_cell.length_a   1.000
_cell.length_b   1.000
_cell.length_c   1.000
_cell.angle_alpha   90.00
_cell.angle_beta   90.00
_cell.angle_gamma   90.00
#
_symmetry.space_group_name_H-M   'P 1'
#
loop_
_entity.id
_entity.type
_entity.pdbx_description
1 polymer ?
#
loop_
_entity_poly.entity_id
_entity_poly.type
_entity_poly.pdbx_seq_one_letter_code
_entity_poly.pdbx_strand_id
1 'polypeptide(L)'
;MLIFVLYAITMLSIYGGKLPTIIINKTGKNPYVARMQAMFIFALFPLLALFAQPLGNYSYWYPIIIIGIAGAAHQSWSANIYSVVGDMFPKSTIATIIGIGGMAGGIGSFFINMGSGRLFDYAAETNMVFMGFEGKAAGYFIIFSICAVAYLIGWIIMKILVPKYKLVKV
;
A
#
# COMPACT_ATOMS: atom_id res chain seq x y z
N MET A 1 7.05 -6.06 23.23
CA MET A 1 6.34 -7.22 22.62
C MET A 1 5.50 -6.82 21.39
N LEU A 2 4.68 -5.77 21.42
CA LEU A 2 3.79 -5.41 20.29
C LEU A 2 4.52 -5.02 19.01
N ILE A 3 5.57 -4.20 19.13
CA ILE A 3 6.41 -3.81 17.98
C ILE A 3 7.05 -5.05 17.34
N PHE A 4 7.52 -6.00 18.17
CA PHE A 4 8.08 -7.26 17.69
C PHE A 4 7.04 -8.06 16.89
N VAL A 5 5.81 -8.21 17.40
CA VAL A 5 4.74 -8.93 16.68
C VAL A 5 4.36 -8.22 15.38
N LEU A 6 4.25 -6.89 15.40
CA LEU A 6 4.01 -6.09 14.20
C LEU A 6 5.06 -6.42 13.14
N TYR A 7 6.35 -6.29 13.48
CA TYR A 7 7.43 -6.57 12.54
C TYR A 7 7.47 -8.05 12.11
N ALA A 8 7.22 -8.99 13.03
CA ALA A 8 7.15 -10.41 12.70
C ALA A 8 6.07 -10.72 11.66
N ILE A 9 4.90 -10.07 11.76
CA ILE A 9 3.83 -10.19 10.76
C ILE A 9 4.28 -9.53 9.44
N THR A 10 4.92 -8.36 9.48
CA THR A 10 5.37 -7.70 8.24
C THR A 10 6.35 -8.55 7.43
N MET A 11 7.13 -9.42 8.07
CA MET A 11 8.07 -10.35 7.40
C MET A 11 7.38 -11.35 6.46
N LEU A 12 6.06 -11.54 6.58
CA LEU A 12 5.27 -12.31 5.60
C LEU A 12 5.40 -11.73 4.18
N SER A 13 5.76 -10.44 4.04
CA SER A 13 6.03 -9.79 2.76
C SER A 13 7.13 -10.45 1.92
N ILE A 14 8.08 -11.14 2.55
CA ILE A 14 9.15 -11.89 1.85
C ILE A 14 8.54 -12.92 0.89
N TYR A 15 7.38 -13.49 1.26
CA TYR A 15 6.65 -14.44 0.42
C TYR A 15 5.73 -13.73 -0.59
N GLY A 16 5.39 -12.46 -0.39
CA GLY A 16 4.51 -11.69 -1.26
C GLY A 16 5.00 -11.56 -2.70
N GLY A 17 6.32 -11.53 -2.91
CA GLY A 17 6.93 -11.56 -4.24
C GLY A 17 6.77 -12.89 -4.99
N LYS A 18 6.44 -13.99 -4.30
CA LYS A 18 6.23 -15.32 -4.91
C LYS A 18 4.79 -15.54 -5.39
N LEU A 19 3.83 -14.73 -4.94
CA LEU A 19 2.42 -14.87 -5.33
C LEU A 19 2.19 -14.85 -6.86
N PRO A 20 2.80 -13.93 -7.65
CA PRO A 20 2.69 -13.98 -9.10
C PRO A 20 3.26 -15.28 -9.69
N THR A 21 4.39 -15.77 -9.20
CA THR A 21 4.99 -17.03 -9.66
C THR A 21 4.05 -18.21 -9.44
N ILE A 22 3.37 -18.26 -8.29
CA ILE A 22 2.35 -19.28 -8.01
C ILE A 22 1.19 -19.15 -9.00
N ILE A 23 0.72 -17.93 -9.27
CA ILE A 23 -0.36 -17.68 -10.26
C ILE A 23 0.08 -18.13 -11.65
N ILE A 24 1.29 -17.79 -12.09
CA ILE A 24 1.85 -18.17 -13.39
C ILE A 24 1.92 -19.69 -13.51
N ASN A 25 2.53 -20.36 -12.54
CA ASN A 25 2.72 -21.81 -12.56
C ASN A 25 1.38 -22.58 -12.55
N LYS A 26 0.36 -22.05 -11.87
CA LYS A 26 -0.96 -22.70 -11.81
C LYS A 26 -1.87 -22.40 -13.00
N THR A 27 -1.71 -21.25 -13.65
CA THR A 27 -2.69 -20.78 -14.65
C THR A 27 -2.12 -20.57 -16.06
N GLY A 28 -0.80 -20.61 -16.22
CA GLY A 28 -0.13 -20.32 -17.49
C GLY A 28 -0.25 -18.87 -17.95
N LYS A 29 -0.74 -17.95 -17.10
CA LYS A 29 -0.91 -16.53 -17.44
C LYS A 29 0.44 -15.86 -17.68
N ASN A 30 0.45 -14.87 -18.57
CA ASN A 30 1.60 -14.00 -18.77
C ASN A 30 2.02 -13.31 -17.43
N PRO A 31 3.34 -13.15 -17.18
CA PRO A 31 3.86 -12.49 -15.98
C PRO A 31 3.17 -11.17 -15.60
N TYR A 32 2.90 -10.29 -16.56
CA TYR A 32 2.24 -9.01 -16.31
C TYR A 32 0.84 -9.19 -15.70
N VAL A 33 0.04 -10.11 -16.25
CA VAL A 33 -1.32 -10.37 -15.76
C VAL A 33 -1.26 -10.93 -14.34
N ALA A 34 -0.37 -11.88 -14.09
CA ALA A 34 -0.19 -12.47 -12.77
C ALA A 34 0.24 -11.44 -11.72
N ARG A 35 1.15 -10.51 -12.07
CA ARG A 35 1.58 -9.41 -11.19
C ARG A 35 0.45 -8.44 -10.89
N MET A 36 -0.32 -8.04 -11.91
CA MET A 36 -1.48 -7.16 -11.70
C MET A 36 -2.54 -7.82 -10.81
N GLN A 37 -2.75 -9.13 -10.94
CA GLN A 37 -3.64 -9.88 -10.05
C GLN A 37 -3.10 -9.93 -8.61
N ALA A 38 -1.82 -10.22 -8.43
CA ALA A 38 -1.19 -10.21 -7.10
C ALA A 38 -1.27 -8.83 -6.44
N MET A 39 -0.96 -7.75 -7.18
CA MET A 39 -1.06 -6.38 -6.69
C MET A 39 -2.49 -5.99 -6.32
N PHE A 40 -3.50 -6.46 -7.06
CA PHE A 40 -4.90 -6.24 -6.69
C PHE A 40 -5.23 -6.89 -5.35
N ILE A 41 -4.83 -8.15 -5.17
CA ILE A 41 -5.02 -8.88 -3.90
C ILE A 41 -4.36 -8.11 -2.75
N PHE A 42 -3.11 -7.66 -2.92
CA PHE A 42 -2.42 -6.89 -1.89
C PHE A 42 -3.06 -5.52 -1.61
N ALA A 43 -3.67 -4.89 -2.61
CA ALA A 43 -4.35 -3.61 -2.46
C ALA A 43 -5.63 -3.68 -1.60
N LEU A 44 -6.18 -4.88 -1.36
CA LEU A 44 -7.36 -5.07 -0.51
C LEU A 44 -7.03 -5.07 0.98
N PHE A 45 -5.82 -5.49 1.39
CA PHE A 45 -5.46 -5.58 2.80
C PHE A 45 -5.39 -4.23 3.53
N PRO A 46 -4.91 -3.13 2.92
CA PRO A 46 -5.00 -1.80 3.52
C PRO A 46 -6.42 -1.38 3.91
N LEU A 47 -7.47 -1.94 3.30
CA LEU A 47 -8.86 -1.69 3.73
C LEU A 47 -9.11 -2.12 5.18
N LEU A 48 -8.37 -3.11 5.67
CA LEU A 48 -8.47 -3.56 7.06
C LEU A 48 -8.08 -2.45 8.04
N ALA A 49 -7.26 -1.48 7.63
CA ALA A 49 -6.84 -0.36 8.47
C ALA A 49 -8.02 0.51 8.95
N LEU A 50 -9.14 0.53 8.22
CA LEU A 50 -10.38 1.19 8.64
C LEU A 50 -10.92 0.62 9.96
N PHE A 51 -10.66 -0.66 10.23
CA PHE A 51 -11.09 -1.33 11.46
C PHE A 51 -10.08 -1.20 12.60
N ALA A 52 -8.87 -0.67 12.35
CA ALA A 52 -7.83 -0.57 13.37
C ALA A 52 -8.29 0.30 14.55
N GLN A 53 -8.85 1.49 14.28
CA GLN A 53 -9.31 2.40 15.33
C GLN A 53 -10.54 1.88 16.09
N PRO A 54 -11.63 1.43 15.41
CA PRO A 54 -12.79 0.87 16.09
C PRO A 54 -12.45 -0.35 16.95
N LEU A 55 -11.63 -1.28 16.43
CA LEU A 55 -11.26 -2.50 17.15
C LEU A 55 -10.22 -2.26 18.24
N GLY A 56 -9.47 -1.16 18.15
CA GLY A 56 -8.52 -0.72 19.18
C GLY A 56 -9.17 -0.46 20.53
N ASN A 57 -10.46 -0.09 20.56
CA ASN A 57 -11.21 0.10 21.81
C ASN A 57 -11.42 -1.21 22.58
N TYR A 58 -11.43 -2.36 21.89
CA TYR A 58 -11.58 -3.68 22.53
C TYR A 58 -10.24 -4.26 22.98
N SER A 59 -9.21 -4.13 22.14
CA SER A 59 -7.87 -4.59 22.46
C SER A 59 -6.84 -3.93 21.55
N TYR A 60 -5.70 -3.56 22.13
CA TYR A 60 -4.54 -3.09 21.38
C TYR A 60 -3.97 -4.15 20.41
N TRP A 61 -4.30 -5.44 20.59
CA TRP A 61 -3.86 -6.50 19.68
C TRP A 61 -4.46 -6.39 18.28
N TYR A 62 -5.70 -5.94 18.15
CA TYR A 62 -6.36 -5.83 16.84
C TYR A 62 -5.65 -4.82 15.92
N PRO A 63 -5.40 -3.55 16.33
CA PRO A 63 -4.61 -2.61 15.53
C PRO A 63 -3.23 -3.16 15.15
N ILE A 64 -2.53 -3.83 16.08
CA ILE A 64 -1.18 -4.34 15.84
C ILE A 64 -1.16 -5.42 14.74
N ILE A 65 -2.11 -6.36 14.79
CA ILE A 65 -2.22 -7.41 13.77
C ILE A 65 -2.63 -6.81 12.43
N ILE A 66 -3.63 -5.92 12.43
CA ILE A 66 -4.14 -5.26 11.22
C ILE A 66 -3.03 -4.46 10.53
N ILE A 67 -2.31 -3.62 11.28
CA ILE A 67 -1.22 -2.80 10.74
C ILE A 67 -0.05 -3.68 10.30
N GLY A 68 0.25 -4.77 11.03
CA GLY A 68 1.24 -5.76 10.59
C GLY A 68 0.90 -6.38 9.23
N ILE A 69 -0.36 -6.79 9.04
CA ILE A 69 -0.85 -7.33 7.76
C ILE A 69 -0.80 -6.26 6.66
N ALA A 70 -1.25 -5.04 6.95
CA ALA A 70 -1.21 -3.92 6.00
C ALA A 70 0.23 -3.60 5.58
N GLY A 71 1.19 -3.64 6.52
CA GLY A 71 2.62 -3.47 6.25
C GLY A 71 3.19 -4.60 5.40
N ALA A 72 2.81 -5.86 5.68
CA ALA A 72 3.19 -7.00 4.84
C ALA A 72 2.67 -6.83 3.40
N ALA A 73 1.40 -6.44 3.25
CA ALA A 73 0.77 -6.19 1.96
C ALA A 73 1.39 -5.02 1.21
N HIS A 74 1.71 -3.91 1.89
CA HIS A 74 2.42 -2.76 1.32
C HIS A 74 3.74 -3.16 0.67
N GLN A 75 4.59 -3.88 1.42
CA GLN A 75 5.89 -4.34 0.92
C GLN A 75 5.72 -5.33 -0.25
N SER A 76 4.72 -6.23 -0.15
CA SER A 76 4.39 -7.17 -1.22
C SER A 76 3.94 -6.47 -2.50
N TRP A 77 3.14 -5.41 -2.39
CA TRP A 77 2.70 -4.60 -3.52
C TRP A 77 3.89 -3.89 -4.18
N SER A 78 4.79 -3.30 -3.38
CA SER A 78 6.01 -2.62 -3.85
C SER A 78 6.99 -3.55 -4.56
N ALA A 79 7.18 -4.78 -4.08
CA ALA A 79 8.03 -5.76 -4.77
C ALA A 79 7.50 -6.10 -6.17
N ASN A 80 6.17 -6.13 -6.33
CA ASN A 80 5.52 -6.45 -7.59
C ASN A 80 5.55 -5.29 -8.59
N ILE A 81 5.33 -4.05 -8.16
CA ILE A 81 5.41 -2.89 -9.07
C ILE A 81 6.81 -2.72 -9.67
N TYR A 82 7.87 -2.91 -8.87
CA TYR A 82 9.24 -2.86 -9.39
C TYR A 82 9.51 -3.95 -10.43
N SER A 83 8.93 -5.13 -10.22
CA SER A 83 9.04 -6.22 -11.20
C SER A 83 8.27 -5.92 -12.50
N VAL A 84 7.11 -5.25 -12.42
CA VAL A 84 6.36 -4.83 -13.61
C VAL A 84 7.17 -3.85 -14.46
N VAL A 85 7.90 -2.91 -13.84
CA VAL A 85 8.80 -2.01 -14.57
C VAL A 85 9.87 -2.80 -15.32
N GLY A 86 10.49 -3.80 -14.67
CA GLY A 86 11.48 -4.66 -15.30
C GLY A 86 10.94 -5.51 -16.46
N ASP A 87 9.66 -5.88 -16.42
CA ASP A 87 9.01 -6.64 -17.48
C ASP A 87 8.66 -5.78 -18.72
N MET A 88 8.53 -4.46 -18.55
CA MET A 88 8.01 -3.55 -19.58
C MET A 88 9.07 -2.69 -20.29
N PHE A 89 10.17 -2.37 -19.60
CA PHE A 89 11.16 -1.40 -20.08
C PHE A 89 12.53 -2.03 -20.40
N PRO A 90 13.31 -1.45 -21.33
CA PRO A 90 14.67 -1.91 -21.61
C PRO A 90 15.57 -1.81 -20.39
N LYS A 91 16.45 -2.81 -20.20
CA LYS A 91 17.35 -2.91 -19.04
C LYS A 91 18.20 -1.65 -18.79
N SER A 92 18.58 -0.94 -19.85
CA SER A 92 19.33 0.33 -19.76
C SER A 92 18.57 1.46 -19.10
N THR A 93 17.22 1.41 -19.07
CA THR A 93 16.36 2.49 -18.57
C THR A 93 15.70 2.20 -17.22
N ILE A 94 15.73 0.94 -16.76
CA ILE A 94 15.04 0.50 -15.53
C ILE A 94 15.47 1.34 -14.32
N ALA A 95 16.78 1.56 -14.13
CA ALA A 95 17.31 2.30 -12.99
C ALA A 95 16.78 3.75 -12.95
N THR A 96 16.77 4.44 -14.09
CA THR A 96 16.24 5.80 -14.21
C THR A 96 14.75 5.85 -13.91
N ILE A 97 13.97 4.91 -14.44
CA ILE A 97 12.52 4.87 -14.23
C ILE A 97 12.18 4.61 -12.76
N ILE A 98 12.87 3.65 -12.13
CA ILE A 98 12.72 3.38 -10.69
C ILE A 98 13.16 4.61 -9.88
N GLY A 99 14.24 5.30 -10.28
CA GLY A 99 14.70 6.53 -9.62
C GLY A 99 13.67 7.65 -9.65
N ILE A 100 13.08 7.93 -10.83
CA ILE A 100 12.02 8.93 -10.97
C ILE A 100 10.77 8.52 -10.17
N GLY A 101 10.38 7.24 -10.24
CA GLY A 101 9.26 6.70 -9.46
C GLY A 101 9.50 6.81 -7.95
N GLY A 102 10.72 6.55 -7.49
CA GLY A 102 11.13 6.70 -6.10
C GLY A 102 11.11 8.15 -5.63
N MET A 103 11.57 9.09 -6.46
CA MET A 103 11.48 10.52 -6.18
C MET A 103 10.03 10.98 -6.06
N ALA A 104 9.16 10.60 -7.00
CA ALA A 104 7.73 10.91 -6.94
C ALA A 104 7.08 10.32 -5.68
N GLY A 105 7.43 9.09 -5.31
CA GLY A 105 7.00 8.46 -4.06
C GLY A 105 7.47 9.22 -2.81
N GLY A 106 8.72 9.69 -2.79
CA GLY A 106 9.28 10.49 -1.71
C GLY A 106 8.58 11.84 -1.55
N ILE A 107 8.32 12.55 -2.64
CA ILE A 107 7.56 13.81 -2.65
C ILE A 107 6.13 13.56 -2.15
N GLY A 108 5.47 12.49 -2.60
CA GLY A 108 4.14 12.10 -2.12
C GLY A 108 4.11 11.82 -0.62
N SER A 109 5.13 11.09 -0.12
CA SER A 109 5.30 10.81 1.30
C SER A 109 5.47 12.10 2.12
N PHE A 110 6.28 13.05 1.62
CA PHE A 110 6.44 14.36 2.27
C PHE A 110 5.10 15.09 2.44
N PHE A 111 4.30 15.18 1.37
CA PHE A 111 3.01 15.86 1.42
C PHE A 111 2.02 15.17 2.36
N ILE A 112 1.94 13.83 2.35
CA ILE A 112 1.05 13.09 3.24
C ILE A 112 1.47 13.25 4.70
N ASN A 113 2.76 13.14 5.03
CA ASN A 113 3.22 13.29 6.41
C ASN A 113 2.99 14.71 6.93
N MET A 114 3.35 15.73 6.14
CA MET A 114 3.13 17.13 6.50
C MET A 114 1.63 17.45 6.62
N GLY A 115 0.82 17.00 5.67
CA GLY A 115 -0.63 17.20 5.68
C GLY A 115 -1.31 16.50 6.86
N SER A 116 -0.89 15.27 7.18
CA SER A 116 -1.39 14.52 8.33
C SER A 116 -1.04 15.21 9.64
N GLY A 117 0.19 15.70 9.80
CA GLY A 117 0.61 16.45 11.00
C GLY A 117 -0.27 17.68 11.23
N ARG A 118 -0.42 18.53 10.20
CA ARG A 118 -1.30 19.71 10.26
C ARG A 118 -2.76 19.35 10.56
N LEU A 119 -3.26 18.27 9.97
CA LEU A 119 -4.62 17.79 10.22
C LEU A 119 -4.80 17.36 11.68
N PHE A 120 -3.81 16.68 12.27
CA PHE A 120 -3.88 16.23 13.65
C PHE A 120 -3.86 17.41 14.64
N ASP A 121 -3.04 18.42 14.37
CA ASP A 121 -3.00 19.64 15.19
C ASP A 121 -4.34 20.38 15.10
N TYR A 122 -4.84 20.61 13.88
CA TYR A 122 -6.15 21.24 13.65
C TYR A 122 -7.30 20.47 14.30
N ALA A 123 -7.31 19.14 14.16
CA ALA A 123 -8.35 18.30 14.75
C ALA A 123 -8.33 18.36 16.28
N ALA A 124 -7.13 18.48 16.89
CA ALA A 124 -6.98 18.65 18.34
C ALA A 124 -7.48 20.00 18.84
N GLU A 125 -7.15 21.08 18.14
CA GLU A 125 -7.51 22.45 18.53
C GLU A 125 -9.01 22.73 18.37
N THR A 126 -9.65 22.11 17.38
CA THR A 126 -11.06 22.37 17.04
C THR A 126 -12.04 21.34 17.60
N ASN A 127 -11.56 20.31 18.31
CA ASN A 127 -12.35 19.14 18.71
C ASN A 127 -13.15 18.56 17.54
N MET A 128 -12.49 18.39 16.39
CA MET A 128 -13.12 17.90 15.17
C MET A 128 -13.83 16.57 15.42
N VAL A 129 -15.07 16.45 14.95
CA VAL A 129 -15.83 15.18 14.99
C VAL A 129 -15.91 14.57 13.60
N PHE A 130 -15.50 13.31 13.47
CA PHE A 130 -15.61 12.56 12.22
C PHE A 130 -15.93 11.08 12.50
N MET A 131 -17.01 10.57 11.90
CA MET A 131 -17.46 9.18 12.03
C MET A 131 -17.47 8.62 13.47
N GLY A 132 -17.87 9.44 14.44
CA GLY A 132 -17.95 9.07 15.86
C GLY A 132 -16.65 9.20 16.65
N PHE A 133 -15.57 9.67 16.03
CA PHE A 133 -14.33 10.04 16.70
C PHE A 133 -14.27 11.55 16.91
N GLU A 134 -13.65 12.00 18.01
CA GLU A 134 -13.48 13.41 18.36
C GLU A 134 -12.00 13.76 18.51
N GLY A 135 -11.64 15.00 18.18
CA GLY A 135 -10.30 15.53 18.32
C GLY A 135 -9.29 14.83 17.42
N LYS A 136 -8.10 14.52 17.96
CA LYS A 136 -7.03 13.83 17.20
C LYS A 136 -7.47 12.49 16.61
N ALA A 137 -8.36 11.76 17.29
CA ALA A 137 -8.84 10.47 16.81
C ALA A 137 -9.63 10.61 15.49
N ALA A 138 -10.37 11.71 15.31
CA ALA A 138 -11.03 12.03 14.04
C ALA A 138 -10.00 12.20 12.91
N GLY A 139 -8.92 12.96 13.19
CA GLY A 139 -7.81 13.14 12.26
C GLY A 139 -7.15 11.82 11.85
N TYR A 140 -6.82 10.96 12.80
CA TYR A 140 -6.25 9.63 12.51
C TYR A 140 -7.17 8.79 11.62
N PHE A 141 -8.47 8.81 11.90
CA PHE A 141 -9.44 8.03 11.14
C PHE A 141 -9.58 8.51 9.69
N ILE A 142 -9.49 9.83 9.46
CA ILE A 142 -9.43 10.40 8.11
C ILE A 142 -8.20 9.91 7.35
N ILE A 143 -7.01 9.95 7.98
CA ILE A 143 -5.78 9.48 7.33
C ILE A 143 -5.82 7.98 7.05
N PHE A 144 -6.30 7.16 7.98
CA PHE A 144 -6.51 5.73 7.72
C PHE A 144 -7.50 5.49 6.58
N SER A 145 -8.54 6.31 6.45
CA SER A 145 -9.49 6.22 5.33
C SER A 145 -8.82 6.49 3.98
N ILE A 146 -7.98 7.52 3.91
CA ILE A 146 -7.22 7.85 2.70
C ILE A 146 -6.22 6.72 2.37
N CYS A 147 -5.45 6.26 3.36
CA CYS A 147 -4.45 5.21 3.17
C CYS A 147 -5.07 3.86 2.78
N ALA A 148 -6.25 3.53 3.31
CA ALA A 148 -6.97 2.30 3.02
C ALA A 148 -7.30 2.16 1.53
N VAL A 149 -7.67 3.26 0.87
CA VAL A 149 -8.10 3.26 -0.54
C VAL A 149 -6.97 3.59 -1.52
N ALA A 150 -5.86 4.17 -1.05
CA ALA A 150 -4.77 4.65 -1.90
C ALA A 150 -4.19 3.56 -2.82
N TYR A 151 -4.06 2.31 -2.34
CA TYR A 151 -3.54 1.20 -3.14
C TYR A 151 -4.49 0.77 -4.25
N LEU A 152 -5.80 0.81 -4.00
CA LEU A 152 -6.80 0.53 -5.02
C LEU A 152 -6.79 1.61 -6.09
N ILE A 153 -6.70 2.89 -5.69
CA ILE A 153 -6.57 4.00 -6.63
C ILE A 153 -5.30 3.85 -7.47
N GLY A 154 -4.16 3.57 -6.84
CA GLY A 154 -2.90 3.34 -7.54
C GLY A 154 -2.99 2.16 -8.53
N TRP A 155 -3.60 1.06 -8.11
CA TRP A 155 -3.83 -0.09 -8.99
C TRP A 155 -4.76 0.23 -10.16
N ILE A 156 -5.85 0.97 -9.93
CA ILE A 156 -6.79 1.42 -10.98
C ILE A 156 -6.05 2.30 -11.99
N ILE A 157 -5.28 3.29 -11.53
CA ILE A 157 -4.48 4.18 -12.38
C ILE A 157 -3.52 3.35 -13.25
N MET A 158 -2.82 2.39 -12.65
CA MET A 158 -1.93 1.49 -13.41
C MET A 158 -2.69 0.70 -14.49
N LYS A 159 -3.88 0.17 -14.18
CA LYS A 159 -4.71 -0.56 -15.15
C LYS A 159 -5.25 0.32 -16.27
N ILE A 160 -5.54 1.59 -16.00
CA ILE A 160 -5.99 2.56 -17.00
C ILE A 160 -4.84 2.96 -17.92
N LEU A 161 -3.66 3.27 -17.36
CA LEU A 161 -2.50 3.71 -18.13
C LEU A 161 -1.85 2.57 -18.93
N VAL A 162 -1.87 1.35 -18.38
CA VAL A 162 -1.31 0.15 -19.03
C VAL A 162 -2.38 -0.95 -19.06
N PRO A 163 -3.35 -0.88 -19.98
CA PRO A 163 -4.42 -1.88 -20.03
C PRO A 163 -3.93 -3.22 -20.57
N LYS A 164 -2.94 -3.20 -21.48
CA LYS A 164 -2.32 -4.37 -22.11
C LYS A 164 -0.80 -4.28 -22.04
N TYR A 165 -0.16 -5.42 -21.76
CA TYR A 165 1.29 -5.54 -21.79
C TYR A 165 1.84 -5.19 -23.17
N LYS A 166 2.81 -4.28 -23.22
CA LYS A 166 3.63 -3.98 -24.39
C LYS A 166 5.05 -3.70 -23.91
N LEU A 167 6.03 -4.35 -24.55
CA LEU A 167 7.43 -3.97 -24.39
C LEU A 167 7.61 -2.58 -24.99
N VAL A 168 8.08 -1.63 -24.18
CA VAL A 168 8.42 -0.29 -24.64
C VAL A 168 9.74 -0.39 -25.41
N LYS A 169 9.68 -0.09 -26.71
CA LYS A 169 10.88 0.03 -27.55
C LYS A 169 11.34 1.48 -27.48
N VAL A 170 12.60 1.69 -27.12
CA VAL A 170 13.29 2.98 -27.19
C VAL A 170 14.07 3.02 -28.49
#